data_AF-A0A1Q8Q2S8-F1
#
_entry.id   AF-A0A1Q8Q2S8-F1
#
_cell.length_a   1.000
_cell.length_b   1.000
_cell.length_c   1.000
_cell.angle_alpha   90.00
_cell.angle_beta   90.00
_cell.angle_gamma   90.00
#
_symmetry.space_group_name_H-M   'P 1'
#
loop_
_entity.id
_entity.type
_entity.pdbx_description
1 polymer ?
#
loop_
_entity_poly.entity_id
_entity_poly.type
_entity_poly.pdbx_seq_one_letter_code
_entity_poly.pdbx_strand_id
1 'polypeptide(L)'
;MLTTKEISEMLSVSEETVRRWIRTGDLKAIQEGKSYLVEKEDLMKLIHQKASTTSSSIGKMASLLPLISGVGAIAGETIIKMITKKNLNESEKVAEKELSVKDINYHLESLKRKKRKMELEFQMKMLEIDEEILELQKFQDEISKRDK
;
A
#
# COMPACT_ATOMS: atom_id res chain seq x y z
N MET A 1 20.17 -3.79 -2.04
CA MET A 1 19.98 -2.37 -1.71
C MET A 1 19.53 -1.63 -2.95
N LEU A 2 18.69 -0.61 -2.80
CA LEU A 2 18.10 0.16 -3.89
C LEU A 2 18.79 1.52 -4.00
N THR A 3 19.00 1.98 -5.23
CA THR A 3 19.52 3.32 -5.50
C THR A 3 18.38 4.36 -5.53
N THR A 4 18.71 5.64 -5.36
CA THR A 4 17.72 6.72 -5.47
C THR A 4 17.00 6.75 -6.82
N LYS A 5 17.70 6.33 -7.89
CA LYS A 5 17.13 6.27 -9.25
C LYS A 5 16.10 5.16 -9.38
N GLU A 6 16.42 3.95 -8.92
CA GLU A 6 15.48 2.82 -8.91
C GLU A 6 14.23 3.13 -8.06
N ILE A 7 14.42 3.83 -6.94
CA ILE A 7 13.31 4.26 -6.08
C ILE A 7 12.43 5.28 -6.80
N SER A 8 13.03 6.24 -7.50
CA SER A 8 12.28 7.24 -8.28
C SER A 8 11.44 6.60 -9.38
N GLU A 9 11.99 5.61 -10.09
CA GLU A 9 11.28 4.88 -11.14
C GLU A 9 10.16 4.02 -10.56
N MET A 10 10.43 3.29 -9.47
CA MET A 10 9.45 2.40 -8.83
C MET A 10 8.25 3.15 -8.25
N LEU A 11 8.47 4.31 -7.66
CA LEU A 11 7.42 5.11 -7.04
C LEU A 11 6.85 6.19 -7.98
N SER A 12 7.44 6.37 -9.17
CA SER A 12 7.11 7.46 -10.09
C SER A 12 7.19 8.84 -9.41
N VAL A 13 8.25 9.06 -8.64
CA VAL A 13 8.52 10.32 -7.91
C VAL A 13 9.88 10.85 -8.34
N SER A 14 10.10 12.17 -8.36
CA SER A 14 11.40 12.75 -8.72
C SER A 14 12.53 12.30 -7.77
N GLU A 15 13.74 12.10 -8.32
CA GLU A 15 14.94 11.79 -7.52
C GLU A 15 15.20 12.83 -6.43
N GLU A 16 14.85 14.09 -6.68
CA GLU A 16 15.00 15.17 -5.70
C GLU A 16 14.09 14.97 -4.48
N THR A 17 12.90 14.41 -4.68
CA THR A 17 11.99 14.06 -3.58
C THR A 17 12.56 12.91 -2.75
N VAL A 18 13.18 11.92 -3.40
CA VAL A 18 13.86 10.81 -2.72
C VAL A 18 15.05 11.34 -1.92
N ARG A 19 15.89 12.20 -2.52
CA ARG A 19 17.00 12.89 -1.81
C ARG A 19 16.49 13.73 -0.65
N ARG A 20 15.37 14.44 -0.81
CA ARG A 20 14.74 15.21 0.25
C ARG A 20 14.34 14.32 1.42
N TRP A 21 13.73 13.16 1.18
CA TRP A 21 13.39 12.20 2.25
C TRP A 21 14.60 11.69 3.01
N ILE A 22 15.71 11.47 2.31
CA ILE A 22 16.98 11.08 2.94
C ILE A 22 17.50 12.23 3.82
N ARG A 23 17.45 13.47 3.30
CA ARG A 23 17.93 14.66 4.01
C ARG A 23 17.06 15.03 5.21
N THR A 24 15.74 14.83 5.13
CA THR A 24 14.81 15.07 6.25
C THR A 24 14.84 13.95 7.29
N GLY A 25 15.47 12.81 6.97
CA GLY A 25 15.50 11.64 7.84
C GLY A 25 14.25 10.76 7.75
N ASP A 26 13.33 11.04 6.82
CA ASP A 26 12.15 10.21 6.57
C ASP A 26 12.55 8.85 5.97
N LEU A 27 13.61 8.84 5.13
CA LEU A 27 14.15 7.63 4.51
C LEU A 27 15.56 7.37 5.02
N LYS A 28 15.75 6.24 5.70
CA LYS A 28 17.09 5.82 6.12
C LYS A 28 17.86 5.31 4.90
N ALA A 29 19.02 5.91 4.68
CA ALA A 29 19.93 5.54 3.60
C ALA A 29 21.37 5.43 4.15
N ILE A 30 22.15 4.56 3.53
CA ILE A 30 23.58 4.45 3.73
C ILE A 30 24.25 5.21 2.58
N GLN A 31 25.12 6.15 2.92
CA GLN A 31 25.88 6.89 1.92
C GLN A 31 27.11 6.07 1.51
N GLU A 32 27.18 5.70 0.24
CA GLU A 32 28.36 5.07 -0.36
C GLU A 32 28.96 6.06 -1.38
N GLY A 33 29.94 6.85 -0.92
CA GLY A 33 30.56 7.90 -1.71
C GLY A 33 29.57 9.01 -2.12
N LYS A 34 29.28 9.10 -3.42
CA LYS A 34 28.36 10.10 -4.02
C LYS A 34 26.92 9.59 -4.16
N SER A 35 26.68 8.32 -3.87
CA SER A 35 25.39 7.67 -4.06
C SER A 35 24.76 7.31 -2.71
N TYR A 36 23.43 7.28 -2.67
CA TYR A 36 22.68 6.79 -1.53
C TYR A 36 22.10 5.42 -1.84
N LEU A 37 22.31 4.49 -0.91
CA LEU A 37 21.74 3.15 -0.94
C LEU A 37 20.71 3.04 0.17
N VAL A 38 19.56 2.50 -0.19
CA VAL A 38 18.40 2.38 0.69
C VAL A 38 18.04 0.91 0.80
N GLU A 39 17.77 0.45 2.02
CA GLU A 39 17.24 -0.90 2.23
C GLU A 39 15.78 -0.96 1.81
N LYS A 40 15.39 -2.10 1.24
CA LYS A 40 14.02 -2.28 0.74
C LYS A 40 13.02 -2.23 1.90
N GLU A 41 13.40 -2.72 3.09
CA GLU A 41 12.57 -2.63 4.28
C GLU A 41 12.29 -1.17 4.67
N ASP A 42 13.31 -0.31 4.63
CA ASP A 42 13.18 1.10 5.02
C ASP A 42 12.35 1.90 4.00
N LEU A 43 12.48 1.58 2.71
CA LEU A 43 11.59 2.12 1.68
C LEU A 43 10.12 1.73 1.92
N MET A 44 9.87 0.46 2.22
CA MET A 44 8.50 -0.03 2.50
C MET A 44 7.92 0.63 3.75
N LYS A 45 8.71 0.85 4.81
CA LYS A 45 8.28 1.60 6.00
C LYS A 45 7.83 3.02 5.65
N LEU A 46 8.60 3.73 4.82
CA LEU A 46 8.25 5.09 4.38
C LEU A 46 6.95 5.10 3.55
N ILE A 47 6.78 4.14 2.63
CA ILE A 47 5.56 4.00 1.84
C ILE A 47 4.36 3.77 2.76
N HIS A 48 4.50 2.89 3.76
CA HIS A 48 3.45 2.63 4.74
C HIS A 48 3.10 3.86 5.58
N GLN A 49 4.10 4.63 6.02
CA GLN A 49 3.90 5.85 6.80
C GLN A 49 3.24 6.96 5.98
N LYS A 50 3.59 7.11 4.70
CA LYS A 50 2.96 8.08 3.81
C LYS A 50 1.54 7.67 3.40
N ALA A 51 1.30 6.37 3.23
CA ALA A 51 -0.03 5.85 2.96
C ALA A 51 -0.97 5.96 4.19
N SER A 52 -0.45 5.85 5.42
CA SER A 52 -1.26 5.99 6.64
C SER A 52 -1.60 7.44 6.98
N THR A 53 -0.74 8.39 6.61
CA THR A 53 -0.94 9.82 6.84
C THR A 53 -1.76 10.52 5.76
N THR A 54 -1.92 9.89 4.60
CA THR A 54 -2.84 10.37 3.55
C THR A 54 -4.28 10.16 4.03
N SER A 55 -5.01 11.25 4.28
CA SER A 55 -6.37 11.33 4.86
C SER A 55 -7.50 10.66 4.04
N SER A 56 -7.14 9.88 3.04
CA SER A 56 -8.05 9.04 2.28
C SER A 56 -8.30 7.74 3.04
N SER A 57 -9.45 7.10 2.83
CA SER A 57 -9.94 5.89 3.53
C SER A 57 -8.95 4.69 3.60
N ILE A 58 -7.82 4.77 2.91
CA ILE A 58 -6.63 3.91 2.97
C ILE A 58 -5.91 3.94 4.33
N GLY A 59 -5.89 5.07 5.04
CA GLY A 59 -5.24 5.18 6.36
C GLY A 59 -5.83 4.23 7.41
N LYS A 60 -7.13 3.92 7.30
CA LYS A 60 -7.82 2.93 8.16
C LYS A 60 -7.49 1.47 7.81
N MET A 61 -6.95 1.20 6.62
CA MET A 61 -6.45 -0.12 6.24
C MET A 61 -4.96 -0.31 6.58
N ALA A 62 -4.18 0.76 6.72
CA ALA A 62 -2.77 0.69 7.10
C ALA A 62 -2.57 0.12 8.52
N SER A 63 -3.52 0.36 9.44
CA SER A 63 -3.52 -0.25 10.78
C SER A 63 -3.75 -1.77 10.78
N LEU A 64 -4.06 -2.38 9.63
CA LEU A 64 -4.19 -3.82 9.45
C LEU A 64 -2.92 -4.47 8.87
N LEU A 65 -1.89 -3.69 8.52
CA LEU A 65 -0.63 -4.21 7.96
C LEU A 65 0.26 -5.01 8.93
N PRO A 66 0.26 -4.79 10.27
CA PRO A 66 0.95 -5.67 11.21
C PRO A 66 0.52 -7.15 11.12
N LEU A 67 -0.61 -7.42 10.45
CA LEU A 67 -1.16 -8.76 10.23
C LEU A 67 -0.58 -9.47 8.99
N ILE A 68 0.10 -8.76 8.08
CA ILE A 68 0.46 -9.27 6.75
C ILE A 68 1.99 -9.40 6.57
N SER A 69 2.79 -8.58 7.25
CA SER A 69 4.25 -8.67 7.20
C SER A 69 4.77 -9.62 8.29
N GLY A 70 4.73 -10.92 8.00
CA GLY A 70 5.18 -12.00 8.89
C GLY A 70 6.68 -12.01 9.17
N VAL A 71 7.13 -11.13 10.08
CA VAL A 71 8.45 -11.25 10.71
C VAL A 71 8.28 -11.02 12.21
N GLY A 72 8.24 -12.13 12.95
CA GLY A 72 8.40 -12.16 14.41
C GLY A 72 7.10 -12.16 15.22
N ALA A 73 6.64 -13.35 15.61
CA ALA A 73 5.60 -13.63 16.61
C ALA A 73 4.15 -13.24 16.24
N ILE A 74 3.57 -13.99 15.30
CA ILE A 74 2.13 -14.20 15.28
C ILE A 74 1.87 -15.71 15.28
N ALA A 75 1.82 -16.24 16.52
CA ALA A 75 1.28 -17.54 16.86
C ALA A 75 -0.16 -17.68 16.30
N GLY A 76 -0.56 -18.89 15.92
CA GLY A 76 -1.81 -19.18 15.19
C GLY A 76 -3.12 -18.62 15.78
N GLU A 77 -3.09 -18.08 16.99
CA GLU A 77 -4.20 -17.43 17.69
C GLU A 77 -4.81 -16.23 16.94
N THR A 78 -4.03 -15.36 16.29
CA THR A 78 -4.61 -14.16 15.64
C THR A 78 -5.33 -14.49 14.32
N ILE A 79 -4.81 -15.45 13.55
CA ILE A 79 -5.44 -15.93 12.32
C ILE A 79 -6.76 -16.61 12.69
N ILE A 80 -6.77 -17.45 13.73
CA ILE A 80 -8.00 -18.05 14.28
C ILE A 80 -8.99 -16.97 14.70
N LYS A 81 -8.55 -15.93 15.41
CA LYS A 81 -9.41 -14.84 15.89
C LYS A 81 -10.05 -14.02 14.76
N MET A 82 -9.32 -13.81 13.67
CA MET A 82 -9.85 -13.16 12.46
C MET A 82 -10.87 -14.03 11.73
N ILE A 83 -10.62 -15.33 11.62
CA ILE A 83 -11.51 -16.27 10.94
C ILE A 83 -12.79 -16.51 11.78
N THR A 84 -12.68 -16.58 13.10
CA THR A 84 -13.77 -16.99 14.00
C THR A 84 -14.61 -15.85 14.59
N LYS A 85 -14.29 -14.57 14.33
CA LYS A 85 -15.05 -13.39 14.81
C LYS A 85 -15.42 -13.47 16.32
N LYS A 86 -14.46 -13.70 17.22
CA LYS A 86 -14.68 -13.54 18.68
C LYS A 86 -13.91 -12.34 19.24
N ASN A 87 -14.58 -11.62 20.15
CA ASN A 87 -14.14 -10.35 20.74
C ASN A 87 -12.78 -10.44 21.42
N LEU A 88 -12.08 -9.30 21.45
CA LEU A 88 -10.64 -9.20 21.67
C LEU A 88 -10.14 -9.34 23.12
N ASN A 89 -11.02 -9.53 24.09
CA ASN A 89 -10.66 -9.50 25.50
C ASN A 89 -10.91 -10.85 26.16
N GLU A 90 -9.95 -11.75 26.07
CA GLU A 90 -9.79 -12.86 27.01
C GLU A 90 -8.42 -13.49 26.73
N SER A 91 -7.49 -13.24 27.66
CA SER A 91 -6.18 -13.86 27.71
C SER A 91 -6.35 -15.18 28.45
N GLU A 92 -6.82 -16.22 27.77
CA GLU A 92 -6.86 -17.55 28.38
C GLU A 92 -6.67 -18.65 27.34
N LYS A 93 -5.78 -19.58 27.68
CA LYS A 93 -5.17 -20.60 26.84
C LYS A 93 -6.19 -21.30 25.93
N VAL A 94 -6.14 -21.00 24.63
CA VAL A 94 -7.05 -21.62 23.65
C VAL A 94 -6.41 -22.88 23.12
N ALA A 95 -6.92 -24.02 23.62
CA ALA A 95 -6.72 -25.34 23.07
C ALA A 95 -6.87 -25.33 21.53
N GLU A 96 -5.96 -26.03 20.87
CA GLU A 96 -5.88 -26.26 19.42
C GLU A 96 -7.23 -26.76 18.89
N LYS A 97 -8.10 -25.83 18.48
CA LYS A 97 -9.32 -26.18 17.75
C LYS A 97 -8.93 -26.29 16.29
N GLU A 98 -8.89 -27.51 15.77
CA GLU A 98 -8.55 -27.79 14.39
C GLU A 98 -9.37 -26.90 13.45
N LEU A 99 -8.67 -26.01 12.75
CA LEU A 99 -9.22 -25.09 11.78
C LEU A 99 -9.73 -25.92 10.60
N SER A 100 -11.04 -25.93 10.36
CA SER A 100 -11.59 -26.71 9.25
C SER A 100 -11.14 -26.10 7.93
N VAL A 101 -10.64 -26.93 7.02
CA VAL A 101 -10.25 -26.53 5.65
C VAL A 101 -11.36 -25.75 4.94
N LYS A 102 -12.62 -26.00 5.28
CA LYS A 102 -13.80 -25.27 4.78
C LYS A 102 -13.79 -23.78 5.15
N ASP A 103 -13.38 -23.45 6.38
CA ASP A 103 -13.35 -22.06 6.87
C ASP A 103 -12.25 -21.27 6.18
N ILE A 104 -11.10 -21.91 5.96
CA ILE A 104 -9.96 -21.34 5.21
C ILE A 104 -10.37 -21.06 3.76
N ASN A 105 -11.00 -22.03 3.09
CA ASN A 105 -11.44 -21.88 1.71
C ASN A 105 -12.50 -20.78 1.56
N TYR A 106 -13.44 -20.69 2.51
CA TYR A 106 -14.42 -19.60 2.52
C TYR A 106 -13.74 -18.23 2.60
N HIS A 107 -12.75 -18.09 3.47
CA HIS A 107 -12.07 -16.81 3.64
C HIS A 107 -11.21 -16.46 2.43
N LEU A 108 -10.52 -17.45 1.85
CA LEU A 108 -9.75 -17.29 0.62
C LEU A 108 -10.64 -16.82 -0.54
N GLU A 109 -11.83 -17.40 -0.68
CA GLU A 109 -12.83 -16.98 -1.68
C GLU A 109 -13.28 -15.53 -1.43
N SER A 110 -13.52 -15.15 -0.17
CA SER A 110 -13.90 -13.79 0.21
C SER A 110 -12.80 -12.76 -0.11
N LEU A 111 -11.53 -13.12 0.11
CA LEU A 111 -10.39 -12.26 -0.23
C LEU A 111 -10.21 -12.13 -1.74
N LYS A 112 -10.37 -13.21 -2.50
CA LYS A 112 -10.38 -13.16 -3.98
C LYS A 112 -11.47 -12.23 -4.51
N ARG A 113 -12.66 -12.26 -3.92
CA ARG A 113 -13.76 -11.36 -4.27
C ARG A 113 -13.42 -9.91 -3.94
N LYS A 114 -12.87 -9.65 -2.75
CA LYS A 114 -12.46 -8.30 -2.33
C LYS A 114 -11.36 -7.74 -3.25
N LYS A 115 -10.37 -8.55 -3.63
CA LYS A 115 -9.34 -8.18 -4.60
C LYS A 115 -9.97 -7.73 -5.93
N ARG A 116 -10.82 -8.57 -6.53
CA ARG A 116 -11.50 -8.24 -7.79
C ARG A 116 -12.31 -6.95 -7.70
N LYS A 117 -13.02 -6.75 -6.58
CA LYS A 117 -13.79 -5.52 -6.36
C LYS A 117 -12.88 -4.28 -6.37
N MET A 118 -11.78 -4.29 -5.62
CA MET A 118 -10.83 -3.16 -5.60
C MET A 118 -10.20 -2.91 -6.97
N GLU A 119 -9.93 -3.96 -7.73
CA GLU A 119 -9.37 -3.86 -9.08
C GLU A 119 -10.35 -3.19 -10.06
N LEU A 120 -11.64 -3.53 -9.97
CA LEU A 120 -12.69 -2.86 -10.75
C LEU A 120 -12.85 -1.39 -10.36
N GLU A 121 -12.88 -1.08 -9.06
CA GLU A 121 -12.97 0.30 -8.58
C GLU A 121 -11.77 1.13 -9.04
N PHE A 122 -10.58 0.55 -9.05
CA PHE A 122 -9.38 1.19 -9.57
C PHE A 122 -9.48 1.46 -11.08
N GLN A 123 -9.93 0.46 -11.87
CA GLN A 123 -10.11 0.63 -13.31
C GLN A 123 -11.14 1.71 -13.64
N MET A 124 -12.26 1.79 -12.90
CA MET A 124 -13.25 2.85 -13.09
C MET A 124 -12.65 4.23 -12.85
N LYS A 125 -11.89 4.40 -11.77
CA LYS A 125 -11.24 5.69 -11.46
C LYS A 125 -10.20 6.09 -12.49
N MET A 126 -9.45 5.14 -13.02
CA MET A 126 -8.49 5.41 -14.11
C MET A 126 -9.23 5.93 -15.35
N LEU A 127 -10.35 5.30 -15.73
CA LEU A 127 -11.16 5.74 -16.87
C LEU A 127 -11.75 7.14 -16.67
N GLU A 128 -12.25 7.44 -15.47
CA GLU A 128 -12.77 8.78 -15.12
C GLU A 128 -11.69 9.86 -15.27
N ILE A 129 -10.48 9.59 -14.78
CA ILE A 129 -9.34 10.50 -14.94
C ILE A 129 -8.95 10.65 -16.43
N ASP A 130 -8.92 9.57 -17.19
CA ASP A 130 -8.61 9.63 -18.63
C ASP A 130 -9.65 10.45 -19.41
N GLU A 131 -10.94 10.33 -19.04
CA GLU A 131 -12.02 11.13 -19.59
C GLU A 131 -11.83 12.63 -19.29
N GLU A 132 -11.55 12.98 -18.03
CA GLU A 132 -11.26 14.37 -17.63
C GLU A 132 -10.06 14.95 -18.40
N ILE A 133 -8.99 14.15 -18.58
CA ILE A 133 -7.82 14.56 -19.36
C ILE A 133 -8.22 14.86 -20.80
N LEU A 134 -9.04 14.00 -21.42
CA LEU A 134 -9.50 14.19 -22.79
C LEU A 134 -10.37 15.45 -22.94
N GLU A 135 -11.27 15.72 -21.99
CA GLU A 135 -12.09 16.93 -22.00
C GLU A 135 -11.22 18.19 -21.93
N LEU A 136 -10.24 18.21 -21.02
CA LEU A 136 -9.32 19.34 -20.89
C LEU A 136 -8.45 19.53 -22.14
N GLN A 137 -7.99 18.44 -22.77
CA GLN A 137 -7.23 18.51 -24.02
C GLN A 137 -8.07 19.09 -25.16
N LYS A 138 -9.32 18.65 -25.32
CA LYS A 138 -10.24 19.21 -26.32
C LYS A 138 -10.46 20.70 -26.09
N PHE A 139 -10.69 21.10 -24.83
CA PHE A 139 -10.87 22.50 -24.48
C PHE A 139 -9.61 23.34 -24.75
N GLN A 140 -8.43 22.79 -24.47
CA GLN A 140 -7.15 23.42 -24.81
C GLN A 140 -7.00 23.62 -26.32
N ASP A 141 -7.35 22.61 -27.13
CA ASP A 141 -7.31 22.70 -28.60
C ASP A 141 -8.29 23.75 -29.14
N GLU A 142 -9.49 23.87 -28.54
CA GLU A 142 -10.47 24.89 -28.90
C GLU A 142 -9.98 26.31 -28.60
N ILE A 143 -9.35 26.53 -27.44
CA ILE A 143 -8.73 27.82 -27.10
C ILE A 143 -7.58 28.13 -28.06
N SER A 144 -6.69 27.17 -28.29
CA SER A 144 -5.56 27.29 -29.22
C SER A 144 -5.98 27.65 -30.65
N LYS A 145 -7.16 27.20 -31.09
CA LYS A 145 -7.75 27.58 -32.38
C LYS A 145 -8.39 28.98 -32.39
N ARG A 146 -8.85 29.50 -31.25
CA ARG A 146 -9.42 30.86 -31.15
C ARG A 146 -8.35 31.94 -31.07
N ASP A 147 -7.18 31.61 -30.53
CA ASP A 147 -6.06 32.54 -30.38
C ASP A 147 -5.19 32.67 -31.65
N LYS A 148 -5.55 31.98 -32.75
CA LYS A 148 -4.94 32.09 -34.09
C LYS A 148 -5.86 32.84 -35.06
#